data_AF-A0A966MPA2-F1
#
_entry.id   AF-A0A966MPA2-F1
#
_cell.length_a   1.000
_cell.length_b   1.000
_cell.length_c   1.000
_cell.angle_alpha   90.00
_cell.angle_beta   90.00
_cell.angle_gamma   90.00
#
_symmetry.space_group_name_H-M   'P 1'
#
loop_
_entity.id
_entity.type
_entity.pdbx_description
1 polymer ?
#
loop_
_entity_poly.entity_id
_entity_poly.type
_entity_poly.pdbx_seq_one_letter_code
_entity_poly.pdbx_strand_id
1 'polypeptide(L)'
;MSIEAVRALVAERQRYDDWLAALEAKRADTPPRVFDRVQADYVGRRAEVMTRLQAYIGELAAFGSELEQRLGTLEMQLAAHEEELAEGMLRNLVGEYDDNRWDAVRRDVEGRIVSLGGERDTLLAEVEDVRTLIDRARMAAPATERAASEPPAAAAVAPVEPVADISAAEFTPIAAARAVQIEDEVLLDIEVPGMVEDAVPEGASRDEALADDAQAAFGEVTGVAEPPFVPSRQGSKTDHERRDDADTATSASPAPATDDLFDDLDFLRSVIDAGTDAASPPASAPMASGGATPSAAGGEPRKALRCSECGTMNLPTEWYCERCGGELAAF
;
A
#
# COMPACT_ATOMS: atom_id res chain seq x y z
N MET A 1 7.91 14.59 5.29
CA MET A 1 8.06 13.44 6.22
C MET A 1 8.99 12.41 5.59
N SER A 2 9.88 11.74 6.33
CA SER A 2 10.90 10.86 5.75
C SER A 2 10.63 9.39 6.06
N ILE A 3 10.19 8.63 5.04
CA ILE A 3 10.10 7.15 5.08
C ILE A 3 11.44 6.53 5.51
N GLU A 4 12.55 7.13 5.10
CA GLU A 4 13.89 6.65 5.43
C GLU A 4 14.20 6.77 6.93
N ALA A 5 13.69 7.81 7.60
CA ALA A 5 13.82 7.94 9.04
C ALA A 5 13.12 6.80 9.79
N VAL A 6 11.95 6.37 9.33
CA VAL A 6 11.22 5.24 9.93
C VAL A 6 11.96 3.93 9.71
N ARG A 7 12.49 3.69 8.49
CA ARG A 7 13.32 2.52 8.20
C ARG A 7 14.57 2.46 9.09
N ALA A 8 15.24 3.59 9.28
CA ALA A 8 16.40 3.70 10.16
C ALA A 8 16.04 3.37 11.63
N LEU A 9 14.91 3.87 12.13
CA LEU A 9 14.44 3.57 13.49
C LEU A 9 14.04 2.09 13.66
N VAL A 10 13.42 1.47 12.66
CA VAL A 10 13.11 0.03 12.68
C VAL A 10 14.40 -0.80 12.73
N ALA A 11 15.41 -0.43 11.94
CA ALA A 11 16.72 -1.07 11.99
C ALA A 11 17.42 -0.84 13.35
N GLU A 12 17.30 0.35 13.94
CA GLU A 12 17.83 0.66 15.26
C GLU A 12 17.16 -0.20 16.36
N ARG A 13 15.83 -0.35 16.33
CA ARG A 13 15.09 -1.25 17.22
C ARG A 13 15.62 -2.67 17.13
N GLN A 14 15.79 -3.18 15.90
CA GLN A 14 16.29 -4.55 15.69
C GLN A 14 17.68 -4.75 16.28
N ARG A 15 18.59 -3.76 16.13
CA ARG A 15 19.92 -3.84 16.75
C ARG A 15 19.85 -3.95 18.27
N TYR A 16 18.95 -3.20 18.93
CA TYR A 16 18.76 -3.33 20.38
C TYR A 16 18.16 -4.68 20.75
N ASP A 17 17.21 -5.22 19.97
CA ASP A 17 16.66 -6.56 20.16
C ASP A 17 17.76 -7.64 20.09
N ASP A 18 18.64 -7.54 19.08
CA ASP A 18 19.75 -8.47 18.90
C ASP A 18 20.78 -8.38 20.03
N TRP A 19 21.11 -7.15 20.48
CA TRP A 19 21.99 -6.94 21.62
C TRP A 19 21.41 -7.46 22.93
N LEU A 20 20.11 -7.30 23.16
CA LEU A 20 19.42 -7.84 24.33
C LEU A 20 19.40 -9.37 24.30
N ALA A 21 19.15 -9.98 23.15
CA ALA A 21 19.20 -11.44 23.00
C ALA A 21 20.62 -11.98 23.26
N ALA A 22 21.64 -11.32 22.71
CA ALA A 22 23.04 -11.67 22.95
C ALA A 22 23.46 -11.46 24.42
N LEU A 23 22.91 -10.45 25.10
CA LEU A 23 23.13 -10.20 26.52
C LEU A 23 22.51 -11.32 27.37
N GLU A 24 21.26 -11.70 27.11
CA GLU A 24 20.55 -12.77 27.85
C GLU A 24 21.28 -14.10 27.72
N ALA A 25 21.82 -14.43 26.54
CA ALA A 25 22.61 -15.65 26.33
C ALA A 25 23.86 -15.73 27.23
N LYS A 26 24.40 -14.59 27.69
CA LYS A 26 25.59 -14.49 28.56
C LYS A 26 25.26 -14.31 30.04
N ARG A 27 23.98 -14.41 30.42
CA ARG A 27 23.51 -14.12 31.78
C ARG A 27 24.16 -14.98 32.85
N ALA A 28 24.34 -16.29 32.59
CA ALA A 28 24.92 -17.22 33.55
C ALA A 28 26.40 -16.92 33.88
N ASP A 29 27.13 -16.35 32.93
CA ASP A 29 28.56 -16.04 33.04
C ASP A 29 28.83 -14.61 33.55
N THR A 30 27.78 -13.82 33.77
CA THR A 30 27.88 -12.40 34.09
C THR A 30 27.45 -12.13 35.55
N PRO A 31 28.20 -11.32 36.32
CA PRO A 31 27.75 -10.90 37.65
C PRO A 31 26.37 -10.22 37.60
N PRO A 32 25.40 -10.61 38.46
CA PRO A 32 24.01 -10.17 38.32
C PRO A 32 23.82 -8.65 38.24
N ARG A 33 24.50 -7.90 39.12
CA ARG A 33 24.39 -6.43 39.15
C ARG A 33 24.88 -5.75 37.87
N VAL A 34 25.89 -6.32 37.20
CA VAL A 34 26.42 -5.75 35.95
C VAL A 34 25.45 -6.05 34.81
N PHE A 35 24.95 -7.29 34.76
CA PHE A 35 23.93 -7.71 33.81
C PHE A 35 22.68 -6.82 33.91
N ASP A 36 22.11 -6.67 35.11
CA ASP A 36 20.88 -5.91 35.34
C ASP A 36 21.03 -4.44 34.89
N ARG A 37 22.18 -3.84 35.15
CA ARG A 37 22.46 -2.44 34.74
C ARG A 37 22.54 -2.29 33.23
N VAL A 38 23.27 -3.17 32.55
CA VAL A 38 23.42 -3.12 31.08
C VAL A 38 22.10 -3.46 30.38
N GLN A 39 21.36 -4.43 30.91
CA GLN A 39 20.03 -4.78 30.42
C GLN A 39 19.08 -3.58 30.55
N ALA A 40 19.06 -2.91 31.70
CA ALA A 40 18.22 -1.73 31.91
C ALA A 40 18.56 -0.59 30.94
N ASP A 41 19.84 -0.34 30.66
CA ASP A 41 20.26 0.66 29.66
C ASP A 41 19.75 0.34 28.25
N TYR A 42 19.96 -0.89 27.77
CA TYR A 42 19.47 -1.28 26.44
C TYR A 42 17.95 -1.30 26.34
N VAL A 43 17.25 -1.76 27.38
CA VAL A 43 15.78 -1.70 27.43
C VAL A 43 15.29 -0.24 27.39
N GLY A 44 15.94 0.66 28.12
CA GLY A 44 15.63 2.09 28.12
C GLY A 44 15.79 2.71 26.73
N ARG A 45 16.95 2.52 26.09
CA ARG A 45 17.21 3.05 24.73
C ARG A 45 16.27 2.49 23.69
N ARG A 46 15.96 1.18 23.78
CA ARG A 46 14.96 0.56 22.91
C ARG A 46 13.58 1.18 23.11
N ALA A 47 13.17 1.45 24.35
CA ALA A 47 11.88 2.10 24.64
C ALA A 47 11.81 3.53 24.06
N GLU A 48 12.91 4.28 24.08
CA GLU A 48 13.01 5.60 23.44
C GLU A 48 12.84 5.51 21.91
N VAL A 49 13.49 4.53 21.26
CA VAL A 49 13.30 4.25 19.82
C VAL A 49 11.85 3.89 19.53
N MET A 50 11.24 3.02 20.33
CA MET A 50 9.84 2.61 20.17
C MET A 50 8.87 3.79 20.31
N THR A 51 9.13 4.71 21.23
CA THR A 51 8.33 5.93 21.40
C THR A 51 8.42 6.82 20.17
N ARG A 52 9.62 7.02 19.62
CA ARG A 52 9.82 7.75 18.36
C ARG A 52 9.11 7.07 17.19
N LEU A 53 9.25 5.75 17.06
CA LEU A 53 8.54 4.95 16.04
C LEU A 53 7.03 5.14 16.11
N GLN A 54 6.44 5.12 17.31
CA GLN A 54 4.99 5.28 17.48
C GLN A 54 4.48 6.64 16.99
N ALA A 55 5.25 7.71 17.20
CA ALA A 55 4.91 9.03 16.68
C ALA A 55 4.90 9.04 15.14
N TYR A 56 5.95 8.50 14.51
CA TYR A 56 6.04 8.39 13.05
C TYR A 56 4.99 7.46 12.45
N ILE A 57 4.61 6.37 13.13
CA ILE A 57 3.52 5.49 12.68
C ILE A 57 2.20 6.26 12.59
N GLY A 58 1.92 7.15 13.54
CA GLY A 58 0.73 8.01 13.50
C GLY A 58 0.72 8.91 12.27
N GLU A 59 1.85 9.56 11.99
CA GLU A 59 2.01 10.39 10.78
C GLU A 59 1.92 9.56 9.48
N LEU A 60 2.49 8.35 9.45
CA LEU A 60 2.45 7.46 8.28
C LEU A 60 1.03 6.96 8.01
N ALA A 61 0.26 6.66 9.06
CA ALA A 61 -1.13 6.27 8.92
C ALA A 61 -1.99 7.41 8.37
N ALA A 62 -1.73 8.66 8.79
CA ALA A 62 -2.40 9.82 8.23
C ALA A 62 -2.06 10.02 6.74
N PHE A 63 -0.78 9.90 6.38
CA PHE A 63 -0.35 9.96 4.99
C PHE A 63 -0.95 8.83 4.13
N GLY A 64 -0.98 7.60 4.64
CA GLY A 64 -1.64 6.49 3.96
C GLY A 64 -3.13 6.74 3.71
N SER A 65 -3.83 7.36 4.67
CA SER A 65 -5.25 7.74 4.52
C SER A 65 -5.45 8.81 3.43
N GLU A 66 -4.50 9.74 3.27
CA GLU A 66 -4.52 10.75 2.20
C GLU A 66 -4.32 10.11 0.82
N LEU A 67 -3.38 9.17 0.70
CA LEU A 67 -3.17 8.40 -0.54
C LEU A 67 -4.43 7.60 -0.92
N GLU A 68 -5.07 6.94 0.05
CA GLU A 68 -6.32 6.20 -0.17
C GLU A 68 -7.47 7.12 -0.64
N GLN A 69 -7.57 8.34 -0.11
CA GLN A 69 -8.56 9.32 -0.57
C GLN A 69 -8.30 9.77 -2.01
N ARG A 70 -7.03 10.00 -2.35
CA ARG A 70 -6.63 10.35 -3.72
C ARG A 70 -6.90 9.19 -4.69
N LEU A 71 -6.61 7.96 -4.28
CA LEU A 71 -6.93 6.76 -5.04
C LEU A 71 -8.42 6.66 -5.35
N GLY A 72 -9.29 6.82 -4.34
CA GLY A 72 -10.74 6.81 -4.55
C GLY A 72 -11.22 7.92 -5.50
N THR A 73 -10.54 9.08 -5.50
CA THR A 73 -10.82 10.15 -6.46
C THR A 73 -10.48 9.75 -7.89
N LEU A 74 -9.31 9.11 -8.11
CA LEU A 74 -8.92 8.61 -9.43
C LEU A 74 -9.84 7.49 -9.92
N GLU A 75 -10.26 6.58 -9.04
CA GLU A 75 -11.18 5.49 -9.38
C GLU A 75 -12.55 6.02 -9.84
N MET A 76 -13.08 7.05 -9.18
CA MET A 76 -14.30 7.72 -9.64
C MET A 76 -14.12 8.39 -11.01
N GLN A 77 -12.97 9.00 -11.27
CA GLN A 77 -12.67 9.62 -12.57
C GLN A 77 -12.54 8.58 -13.68
N LEU A 78 -11.88 7.44 -13.40
CA LEU A 78 -11.78 6.32 -14.32
C LEU A 78 -13.18 5.80 -14.70
N ALA A 79 -14.03 5.53 -13.71
CA ALA A 79 -15.41 5.10 -13.96
C ALA A 79 -16.19 6.12 -14.82
N ALA A 80 -16.04 7.42 -14.53
CA ALA A 80 -16.68 8.47 -15.32
C ALA A 80 -16.21 8.50 -16.79
N HIS A 81 -14.93 8.22 -17.06
CA HIS A 81 -14.42 8.14 -18.43
C HIS A 81 -14.83 6.85 -19.14
N GLU A 82 -14.96 5.73 -18.41
CA GLU A 82 -15.53 4.49 -18.96
C GLU A 82 -17.00 4.69 -19.38
N GLU A 83 -17.78 5.41 -18.55
CA GLU A 83 -19.15 5.82 -18.89
C GLU A 83 -19.18 6.75 -20.10
N GLU A 84 -18.28 7.74 -20.18
CA GLU A 84 -18.12 8.65 -21.33
C GLU A 84 -17.83 7.88 -22.62
N LEU A 85 -16.97 6.85 -22.55
CA LEU A 85 -16.64 5.98 -23.67
C LEU A 85 -17.85 5.15 -24.12
N ALA A 86 -18.60 4.58 -23.17
CA ALA A 86 -19.82 3.82 -23.45
C ALA A 86 -20.92 4.70 -24.06
N GLU A 87 -21.11 5.91 -23.54
CA GLU A 87 -22.04 6.90 -24.09
C GLU A 87 -21.64 7.30 -25.52
N GLY A 88 -20.35 7.60 -25.75
CA GLY A 88 -19.84 7.93 -27.07
C GLY A 88 -20.03 6.80 -28.09
N MET A 89 -19.81 5.55 -27.67
CA MET A 89 -20.06 4.37 -28.49
C MET A 89 -21.54 4.26 -28.87
N LEU A 90 -22.45 4.46 -27.92
CA LEU A 90 -23.89 4.45 -28.18
C LEU A 90 -24.29 5.55 -29.16
N ARG A 91 -23.77 6.77 -29.00
CA ARG A 91 -24.04 7.89 -29.92
C ARG A 91 -23.56 7.60 -31.35
N ASN A 92 -22.41 6.95 -31.50
CA ASN A 92 -21.92 6.50 -32.80
C ASN A 92 -22.84 5.44 -33.42
N LEU A 93 -23.27 4.44 -32.65
CA LEU A 93 -24.19 3.40 -33.12
C LEU A 93 -25.56 3.95 -33.54
N VAL A 94 -26.03 4.99 -32.86
CA VAL A 94 -27.27 5.72 -33.22
C VAL A 94 -27.07 6.61 -34.45
N GLY A 95 -25.83 6.86 -34.87
CA GLY A 95 -25.47 7.71 -36.00
C GLY A 95 -25.42 9.20 -35.67
N GLU A 96 -25.41 9.58 -34.38
CA GLU A 96 -25.19 10.97 -33.96
C GLU A 96 -23.73 11.39 -34.20
N TYR A 97 -22.80 10.47 -34.01
CA TYR A 97 -21.38 10.65 -34.34
C TYR A 97 -21.08 9.95 -35.66
N ASP A 98 -20.34 10.62 -36.53
CA ASP A 98 -19.68 9.96 -37.66
C ASP A 98 -18.40 9.27 -37.19
N ASP A 99 -17.87 8.39 -38.04
CA ASP A 99 -16.69 7.57 -37.71
C ASP A 99 -15.50 8.44 -37.29
N ASN A 100 -15.26 9.58 -37.94
CA ASN A 100 -14.12 10.45 -37.63
C ASN A 100 -14.28 11.14 -36.27
N ARG A 101 -15.47 11.66 -35.98
CA ARG A 101 -15.79 12.29 -34.70
C ARG A 101 -15.71 11.27 -33.57
N TRP A 102 -16.29 10.08 -33.76
CA TRP A 102 -16.22 9.02 -32.77
C TRP A 102 -14.77 8.59 -32.52
N ASP A 103 -13.99 8.39 -33.57
CA ASP A 103 -12.58 8.04 -33.50
C ASP A 103 -11.74 9.06 -32.73
N ALA A 104 -12.04 10.36 -32.85
CA ALA A 104 -11.38 11.40 -32.10
C ALA A 104 -11.74 11.37 -30.61
N VAL A 105 -13.04 11.27 -30.29
CA VAL A 105 -13.54 11.18 -28.89
C VAL A 105 -13.00 9.93 -28.22
N ARG A 106 -13.08 8.76 -28.89
CA ARG A 106 -12.60 7.49 -28.36
C ARG A 106 -11.13 7.56 -27.98
N ARG A 107 -10.26 8.04 -28.89
CA ARG A 107 -8.82 8.15 -28.63
C ARG A 107 -8.51 9.10 -27.46
N ASP A 108 -9.23 10.21 -27.35
CA ASP A 108 -9.04 11.15 -26.24
C ASP A 108 -9.43 10.53 -24.89
N VAL A 109 -10.60 9.90 -24.81
CA VAL A 109 -11.10 9.26 -23.59
C VAL A 109 -10.24 8.05 -23.21
N GLU A 110 -9.89 7.18 -24.16
CA GLU A 110 -8.97 6.05 -23.92
C GLU A 110 -7.61 6.52 -23.43
N GLY A 111 -7.08 7.62 -24.00
CA GLY A 111 -5.84 8.24 -23.53
C GLY A 111 -5.92 8.71 -22.07
N ARG A 112 -7.04 9.34 -21.69
CA ARG A 112 -7.30 9.74 -20.29
C ARG A 112 -7.41 8.52 -19.36
N ILE A 113 -8.11 7.46 -19.77
CA ILE A 113 -8.23 6.21 -19.00
C ILE A 113 -6.85 5.59 -18.77
N VAL A 114 -6.01 5.49 -19.80
CA VAL A 114 -4.64 4.93 -19.67
C VAL A 114 -3.79 5.78 -18.73
N SER A 115 -3.83 7.11 -18.84
CA SER A 115 -3.08 8.02 -17.97
C SER A 115 -3.49 7.85 -16.50
N LEU A 116 -4.79 7.93 -16.21
CA LEU A 116 -5.32 7.80 -14.85
C LEU A 116 -5.12 6.39 -14.29
N GLY A 117 -5.17 5.36 -15.13
CA GLY A 117 -4.86 3.99 -14.76
C GLY A 117 -3.41 3.83 -14.29
N GLY A 118 -2.45 4.44 -15.00
CA GLY A 118 -1.05 4.47 -14.58
C GLY A 118 -0.82 5.23 -13.27
N GLU A 119 -1.52 6.34 -13.05
CA GLU A 119 -1.49 7.08 -11.78
C GLU A 119 -2.07 6.26 -10.63
N ARG A 120 -3.21 5.58 -10.85
CA ARG A 120 -3.84 4.67 -9.89
C ARG A 120 -2.88 3.56 -9.48
N ASP A 121 -2.23 2.91 -10.43
CA ASP A 121 -1.32 1.79 -10.16
C ASP A 121 -0.10 2.24 -9.36
N THR A 122 0.40 3.45 -9.64
CA THR A 122 1.48 4.08 -8.85
C THR A 122 1.03 4.32 -7.40
N LEU A 123 -0.16 4.90 -7.20
CA LEU A 123 -0.69 5.15 -5.85
C LEU A 123 -0.98 3.85 -5.08
N LEU A 124 -1.47 2.81 -5.75
CA LEU A 124 -1.69 1.50 -5.13
C LEU A 124 -0.39 0.93 -4.58
N ALA A 125 0.71 1.01 -5.34
CA ALA A 125 2.02 0.58 -4.89
C ALA A 125 2.51 1.41 -3.69
N GLU A 126 2.34 2.73 -3.71
CA GLU A 126 2.71 3.61 -2.59
C GLU A 126 1.91 3.30 -1.31
N VAL A 127 0.61 3.05 -1.43
CA VAL A 127 -0.25 2.66 -0.30
C VAL A 127 0.24 1.35 0.32
N GLU A 128 0.57 0.36 -0.50
CA GLU A 128 1.08 -0.93 -0.02
C GLU A 128 2.44 -0.79 0.67
N ASP A 129 3.34 0.02 0.12
CA ASP A 129 4.64 0.32 0.72
C ASP A 129 4.48 0.97 2.11
N VAL A 130 3.58 1.93 2.25
CA VAL A 130 3.29 2.61 3.52
C VAL A 130 2.70 1.63 4.54
N ARG A 131 1.73 0.80 4.13
CA ARG A 131 1.13 -0.23 5.01
C ARG A 131 2.16 -1.24 5.49
N THR A 132 2.96 -1.78 4.58
CA THR A 132 4.06 -2.71 4.90
C THR A 132 5.06 -2.07 5.87
N LEU A 133 5.39 -0.79 5.70
CA LEU A 133 6.29 -0.08 6.60
C LEU A 133 5.68 0.11 8.00
N ILE A 134 4.40 0.47 8.08
CA ILE A 134 3.66 0.57 9.34
C ILE A 134 3.66 -0.77 10.07
N ASP A 135 3.39 -1.88 9.38
CA ASP A 135 3.35 -3.21 9.99
C ASP A 135 4.72 -3.62 10.54
N ARG A 136 5.80 -3.42 9.77
CA ARG A 136 7.17 -3.66 10.26
C ARG A 136 7.51 -2.83 11.48
N ALA A 137 7.08 -1.57 11.51
CA ALA A 137 7.29 -0.67 12.63
C ALA A 137 6.47 -1.09 13.87
N ARG A 138 5.27 -1.64 13.68
CA ARG A 138 4.39 -2.15 14.75
C ARG A 138 4.80 -3.52 15.30
N MET A 139 5.42 -4.38 14.49
CA MET A 139 5.87 -5.70 14.95
C MET A 139 6.87 -5.56 16.09
N ALA A 140 6.40 -5.70 17.33
CA ALA A 140 7.25 -5.92 18.49
C ALA A 140 7.77 -7.35 18.42
N ALA A 141 9.06 -7.56 18.70
CA ALA A 141 9.60 -8.89 18.92
C ALA A 141 8.66 -9.68 19.86
N PRO A 142 8.34 -10.96 19.57
CA PRO A 142 7.43 -11.72 20.41
C PRO A 142 8.01 -11.68 21.82
N ALA A 143 7.29 -11.02 22.72
CA ALA A 143 7.60 -11.05 24.13
C ALA A 143 7.66 -12.52 24.50
N THR A 144 8.88 -12.99 24.79
CA THR A 144 9.12 -14.32 25.29
C THR A 144 8.11 -14.54 26.40
N GLU A 145 7.24 -15.50 26.13
CA GLU A 145 6.08 -15.90 26.89
C GLU A 145 6.35 -15.80 28.40
N ARG A 146 5.87 -14.71 29.01
CA ARG A 146 5.35 -14.67 30.39
C ARG A 146 6.21 -15.34 31.48
N ALA A 147 7.54 -15.32 31.37
CA ALA A 147 8.40 -15.59 32.51
C ALA A 147 8.23 -14.42 33.49
N ALA A 148 7.60 -14.67 34.64
CA ALA A 148 7.39 -13.76 35.78
C ALA A 148 6.08 -12.94 35.82
N SER A 149 4.93 -13.59 35.57
CA SER A 149 3.72 -13.26 36.33
C SER A 149 3.15 -14.53 36.96
N GLU A 150 3.68 -14.92 38.13
CA GLU A 150 2.91 -15.13 39.38
C GLU A 150 3.80 -15.84 40.45
N PRO A 151 3.98 -15.26 41.65
CA PRO A 151 4.77 -15.86 42.74
C PRO A 151 4.05 -17.05 43.42
N PRO A 152 4.78 -18.06 43.95
CA PRO A 152 4.19 -19.16 44.70
C PRO A 152 3.93 -18.73 46.16
N ALA A 153 2.71 -18.31 46.50
CA ALA A 153 2.38 -18.04 47.91
C ALA A 153 0.87 -18.12 48.20
N ALA A 154 0.32 -19.32 48.17
CA ALA A 154 -0.85 -19.66 48.99
C ALA A 154 -0.37 -20.55 50.15
N ALA A 155 0.36 -19.93 51.09
CA ALA A 155 0.52 -20.50 52.42
C ALA A 155 -0.83 -20.38 53.13
N ALA A 156 -1.42 -21.52 53.47
CA ALA A 156 -2.61 -21.64 54.27
C ALA A 156 -2.44 -20.88 55.60
N VAL A 157 -3.22 -19.81 55.79
CA VAL A 157 -3.41 -19.18 57.09
C VAL A 157 -4.56 -19.89 57.78
N ALA A 158 -4.23 -20.66 58.82
CA ALA A 158 -5.21 -21.23 59.74
C ALA A 158 -5.93 -20.09 60.51
N PRO A 159 -7.22 -20.26 60.90
CA PRO A 159 -7.94 -19.23 61.62
C PRO A 159 -7.45 -19.18 63.07
N VAL A 160 -6.95 -18.02 63.51
CA VAL A 160 -6.73 -17.71 64.92
C VAL A 160 -7.88 -16.84 65.41
N GLU A 161 -8.50 -17.29 66.49
CA GLU A 161 -9.63 -16.66 67.18
C GLU A 161 -9.33 -15.26 67.76
N PRO A 162 -10.36 -14.43 68.00
CA PRO A 162 -10.17 -13.05 68.44
C PRO A 162 -9.94 -12.96 69.95
N VAL A 163 -8.91 -12.22 70.36
CA VAL A 163 -8.77 -11.73 71.73
C VAL A 163 -8.66 -10.21 71.72
N ALA A 164 -9.42 -9.63 72.63
CA ALA A 164 -9.79 -8.24 72.73
C ALA A 164 -8.66 -7.31 73.26
N ASP A 165 -8.91 -6.02 73.02
CA ASP A 165 -8.71 -4.90 73.94
C ASP A 165 -7.27 -4.49 74.31
N ILE A 166 -6.79 -3.41 73.66
CA ILE A 166 -6.09 -2.33 74.37
C ILE A 166 -6.19 -1.00 73.60
N SER A 167 -7.11 -0.17 74.10
CA SER A 167 -6.98 1.25 74.42
C SER A 167 -5.76 2.04 73.92
N ALA A 168 -6.09 3.11 73.18
CA ALA A 168 -5.55 4.48 73.24
C ALA A 168 -4.12 4.69 73.77
N ALA A 169 -3.23 5.10 72.86
CA ALA A 169 -2.12 5.98 73.20
C ALA A 169 -1.93 7.00 72.06
N GLU A 170 -2.07 8.26 72.44
CA GLU A 170 -1.92 9.46 71.65
C GLU A 170 -0.48 9.57 71.10
N PHE A 171 -0.32 9.82 69.81
CA PHE A 171 0.94 10.32 69.25
C PHE A 171 0.73 11.75 68.76
N THR A 172 1.41 12.66 69.46
CA THR A 172 1.55 14.07 69.15
C THR A 172 2.38 14.29 67.87
N PRO A 173 2.04 15.29 67.04
CA PRO A 173 2.86 15.67 65.90
C PRO A 173 4.00 16.60 66.34
N ILE A 174 5.25 16.24 66.01
CA ILE A 174 6.37 17.19 66.05
C ILE A 174 6.48 17.88 64.70
N ALA A 175 6.19 19.17 64.72
CA ALA A 175 6.47 20.09 63.65
C ALA A 175 7.92 20.60 63.70
N ALA A 176 8.40 20.89 62.49
CA ALA A 176 9.32 21.96 62.11
C ALA A 176 10.85 21.75 62.17
N ALA A 177 11.39 21.97 60.97
CA ALA A 177 12.61 22.71 60.63
C ALA A 177 13.96 21.97 60.68
N ARG A 178 14.48 21.71 59.47
CA ARG A 178 15.74 22.34 59.06
C ARG A 178 15.88 22.41 57.54
N ALA A 179 15.89 23.63 57.01
CA ALA A 179 16.38 23.95 55.68
C ALA A 179 17.89 23.71 55.64
N VAL A 180 18.36 22.93 54.67
CA VAL A 180 19.77 22.84 54.31
C VAL A 180 19.94 23.62 53.02
N GLN A 181 20.68 24.73 53.13
CA GLN A 181 21.24 25.49 52.02
C GLN A 181 22.29 24.62 51.34
N ILE A 182 22.18 24.43 50.02
CA ILE A 182 23.27 23.91 49.19
C ILE A 182 23.79 25.13 48.43
N GLU A 183 24.96 25.61 48.85
CA GLU A 183 25.74 26.60 48.15
C GLU A 183 26.61 25.93 47.07
N ASP A 184 26.58 26.58 45.92
CA ASP A 184 27.51 26.71 44.79
C ASP A 184 28.82 25.88 44.66
N GLU A 185 29.14 25.70 43.37
CA GLU A 185 30.46 25.50 42.73
C GLU A 185 31.33 24.29 43.13
N VAL A 186 31.42 23.30 42.22
CA VAL A 186 32.71 22.93 41.59
C VAL A 186 32.44 22.43 40.16
N LEU A 187 32.82 23.26 39.20
CA LEU A 187 33.07 22.93 37.80
C LEU A 187 34.28 21.97 37.75
N LEU A 188 34.08 20.72 37.31
CA LEU A 188 35.19 19.83 36.97
C LEU A 188 35.32 19.77 35.45
N ASP A 189 36.29 20.53 34.96
CA ASP A 189 36.89 20.38 33.64
C ASP A 189 37.46 18.96 33.50
N ILE A 190 36.84 18.15 32.64
CA ILE A 190 37.42 16.90 32.18
C ILE A 190 38.21 17.21 30.91
N GLU A 191 39.51 17.40 31.08
CA GLU A 191 40.48 17.38 29.98
C GLU A 191 40.49 15.98 29.36
N VAL A 192 40.07 15.89 28.09
CA VAL A 192 40.21 14.70 27.25
C VAL A 192 41.59 14.75 26.59
N PRO A 193 42.51 13.81 26.88
CA PRO A 193 43.82 13.78 26.23
C PRO A 193 43.76 13.06 24.89
N GLY A 194 44.16 13.78 23.83
CA GLY A 194 44.93 13.25 22.70
C GLY A 194 44.27 12.19 21.81
N MET A 195 43.62 12.64 20.73
CA MET A 195 43.64 11.89 19.48
C MET A 195 44.32 12.74 18.41
N VAL A 196 45.46 12.19 17.98
CA VAL A 196 46.39 12.64 16.96
C VAL A 196 45.71 12.98 15.64
N GLU A 197 46.12 14.10 15.08
CA GLU A 197 45.88 14.50 13.70
C GLU A 197 46.64 13.54 12.77
N ASP A 198 45.92 12.70 12.03
CA ASP A 198 46.47 12.02 10.87
C ASP A 198 46.21 12.88 9.63
N ALA A 199 47.32 13.33 9.06
CA ALA A 199 47.44 14.13 7.86
C ALA A 199 46.84 13.40 6.64
N VAL A 200 45.93 14.06 5.94
CA VAL A 200 45.56 13.68 4.57
C VAL A 200 46.45 14.48 3.61
N PRO A 201 47.23 13.82 2.73
CA PRO A 201 48.09 14.53 1.79
C PRO A 201 47.28 15.09 0.61
N GLU A 202 47.48 16.37 0.35
CA GLU A 202 47.27 17.00 -0.97
C GLU A 202 48.20 16.38 -2.01
N GLY A 203 47.67 16.18 -3.23
CA GLY A 203 48.47 16.18 -4.46
C GLY A 203 48.53 14.87 -5.22
N ALA A 204 47.57 14.64 -6.11
CA ALA A 204 47.79 13.88 -7.35
C ALA A 204 46.83 14.37 -8.43
N SER A 205 47.36 15.29 -9.24
CA SER A 205 46.92 15.62 -10.60
C SER A 205 46.67 14.38 -11.46
N ARG A 206 45.55 14.35 -12.18
CA ARG A 206 45.54 13.79 -13.54
C ARG A 206 44.45 14.44 -14.41
N ASP A 207 44.95 15.07 -15.46
CA ASP A 207 44.25 15.65 -16.60
C ASP A 207 43.46 14.63 -17.45
N GLU A 208 42.53 15.20 -18.22
CA GLU A 208 41.93 14.74 -19.49
C GLU A 208 40.87 13.61 -19.44
N ALA A 209 39.71 13.66 -20.12
CA ALA A 209 39.07 14.65 -20.98
C ALA A 209 37.63 14.16 -21.31
N LEU A 210 36.82 15.04 -21.93
CA LEU A 210 35.66 14.78 -22.83
C LEU A 210 34.24 14.65 -22.22
N ALA A 211 33.48 15.75 -22.35
CA ALA A 211 32.06 15.89 -22.73
C ALA A 211 31.57 17.22 -22.10
N ASP A 212 31.76 18.37 -22.73
CA ASP A 212 31.06 18.92 -23.90
C ASP A 212 29.52 18.95 -23.79
N ASP A 213 29.06 20.19 -23.76
CA ASP A 213 27.79 20.79 -24.17
C ASP A 213 26.47 20.67 -23.38
N ALA A 214 25.84 21.86 -23.33
CA ALA A 214 24.44 22.18 -23.05
C ALA A 214 23.96 22.28 -21.59
N GLN A 215 24.10 23.47 -20.97
CA GLN A 215 22.94 24.24 -20.48
C GLN A 215 23.35 25.64 -19.99
N ALA A 216 23.37 26.58 -20.93
CA ALA A 216 23.17 27.99 -20.63
C ALA A 216 21.71 28.33 -20.94
N ALA A 217 21.08 29.05 -20.01
CA ALA A 217 19.86 29.85 -20.12
C ALA A 217 18.73 29.42 -19.18
N PHE A 218 18.81 29.82 -17.91
CA PHE A 218 17.64 30.41 -17.26
C PHE A 218 18.09 31.59 -16.40
N GLY A 219 17.81 32.77 -16.91
CA GLY A 219 18.03 34.05 -16.27
C GLY A 219 17.08 34.25 -15.10
N GLU A 220 17.68 34.75 -14.04
CA GLU A 220 17.10 35.39 -12.87
C GLU A 220 16.13 36.52 -13.29
N VAL A 221 14.86 36.43 -12.88
CA VAL A 221 13.94 37.58 -12.87
C VAL A 221 13.29 37.66 -11.50
N THR A 222 13.74 38.66 -10.75
CA THR A 222 13.12 39.19 -9.55
C THR A 222 11.84 39.95 -9.91
N GLY A 223 10.80 39.79 -9.10
CA GLY A 223 9.46 40.31 -9.37
C GLY A 223 9.26 41.79 -9.05
N VAL A 224 8.13 42.35 -9.51
CA VAL A 224 7.40 43.49 -8.91
C VAL A 224 5.93 43.46 -9.38
N ALA A 225 5.03 43.48 -8.37
CA ALA A 225 3.69 44.07 -8.23
C ALA A 225 2.75 44.36 -9.43
N GLU A 226 1.49 43.94 -9.21
CA GLU A 226 0.19 44.42 -9.76
C GLU A 226 0.03 45.96 -9.87
N PRO A 227 -0.81 46.50 -10.79
CA PRO A 227 -2.27 46.70 -10.50
C PRO A 227 -3.19 46.66 -11.79
N PRO A 228 -4.46 47.16 -11.80
CA PRO A 228 -5.69 46.39 -11.60
C PRO A 228 -6.72 46.41 -12.78
N PHE A 229 -7.75 45.54 -12.70
CA PHE A 229 -9.19 45.65 -13.11
C PHE A 229 -9.58 46.90 -13.96
N VAL A 230 -10.31 46.91 -15.11
CA VAL A 230 -11.68 46.44 -15.51
C VAL A 230 -11.95 46.70 -17.06
N PRO A 231 -13.17 46.62 -17.67
CA PRO A 231 -13.61 45.57 -18.64
C PRO A 231 -14.00 46.03 -20.10
N SER A 232 -14.42 45.04 -20.91
CA SER A 232 -15.38 45.07 -22.06
C SER A 232 -15.48 46.27 -23.03
N ARG A 233 -15.38 45.98 -24.35
CA ARG A 233 -16.48 46.01 -25.37
C ARG A 233 -15.93 46.05 -26.82
N GLN A 234 -16.66 45.36 -27.73
CA GLN A 234 -16.95 45.70 -29.15
C GLN A 234 -15.74 45.95 -30.09
N GLY A 235 -15.54 45.31 -31.24
CA GLY A 235 -16.45 44.77 -32.24
C GLY A 235 -16.18 45.47 -33.57
N SER A 236 -15.77 44.75 -34.64
CA SER A 236 -15.89 45.12 -36.08
C SER A 236 -15.06 44.13 -36.91
N LYS A 237 -15.66 43.22 -37.69
CA LYS A 237 -16.05 43.41 -39.10
C LYS A 237 -14.92 43.94 -40.00
N THR A 238 -14.40 43.06 -40.85
CA THR A 238 -14.09 43.35 -42.26
C THR A 238 -14.22 42.07 -43.09
N ASP A 239 -15.09 42.15 -44.09
CA ASP A 239 -15.35 41.21 -45.18
C ASP A 239 -14.31 41.34 -46.32
N HIS A 240 -14.23 40.27 -47.14
CA HIS A 240 -13.92 40.23 -48.59
C HIS A 240 -12.47 40.54 -49.02
N GLU A 241 -11.82 39.86 -49.97
CA GLU A 241 -12.20 38.87 -50.98
C GLU A 241 -10.91 38.35 -51.69
N ARG A 242 -11.08 37.34 -52.56
CA ARG A 242 -10.26 36.94 -53.75
C ARG A 242 -9.26 35.78 -53.54
N ARG A 243 -9.51 34.54 -54.05
CA ARG A 243 -9.46 34.03 -55.46
C ARG A 243 -8.07 34.27 -56.09
N ASP A 244 -7.33 33.34 -56.69
CA ASP A 244 -7.50 31.98 -57.27
C ASP A 244 -6.13 31.23 -57.01
N ASP A 245 -5.93 29.90 -57.09
CA ASP A 245 -5.88 29.07 -58.31
C ASP A 245 -5.40 27.63 -57.97
N ALA A 246 -5.81 26.71 -58.85
CA ALA A 246 -5.10 25.49 -59.31
C ALA A 246 -5.14 24.17 -58.50
N ASP A 247 -6.05 23.31 -58.97
CA ASP A 247 -5.89 21.86 -59.13
C ASP A 247 -4.47 21.43 -59.57
N THR A 248 -3.94 20.37 -58.97
CA THR A 248 -3.24 19.28 -59.66
C THR A 248 -3.21 18.04 -58.77
N ALA A 249 -4.00 17.04 -59.15
CA ALA A 249 -3.86 15.67 -58.69
C ALA A 249 -2.69 14.98 -59.41
N THR A 250 -1.90 14.17 -58.68
CA THR A 250 -1.22 12.98 -59.22
C THR A 250 -0.85 12.05 -58.07
N SER A 251 -1.55 10.91 -58.05
CA SER A 251 -1.18 9.68 -57.34
C SER A 251 0.01 9.00 -58.02
N ALA A 252 0.96 8.49 -57.22
CA ALA A 252 1.54 7.14 -57.38
C ALA A 252 2.66 6.88 -56.34
N SER A 253 2.41 5.96 -55.40
CA SER A 253 3.45 5.03 -54.92
C SER A 253 2.80 3.73 -54.41
N PRO A 254 3.35 2.56 -54.78
CA PRO A 254 2.76 1.26 -54.45
C PRO A 254 3.26 0.68 -53.12
N ALA A 255 2.48 -0.28 -52.62
CA ALA A 255 2.51 -0.94 -51.31
C ALA A 255 3.82 -1.65 -50.88
N PRO A 256 3.98 -1.92 -49.58
CA PRO A 256 4.66 -3.13 -49.09
C PRO A 256 3.65 -4.28 -48.89
N ALA A 257 4.09 -5.48 -49.27
CA ALA A 257 3.35 -6.73 -49.22
C ALA A 257 2.96 -7.16 -47.81
N THR A 258 1.72 -7.62 -47.66
CA THR A 258 1.22 -8.43 -46.56
C THR A 258 1.22 -9.90 -47.01
N ASP A 259 2.22 -10.66 -46.61
CA ASP A 259 2.19 -12.13 -46.58
C ASP A 259 2.84 -12.50 -45.26
N ASP A 260 2.03 -12.97 -44.29
CA ASP A 260 2.37 -13.66 -43.02
C ASP A 260 1.36 -13.32 -41.88
N LEU A 261 0.07 -13.16 -42.18
CA LEU A 261 -0.95 -12.85 -41.15
C LEU A 261 -2.29 -13.56 -41.38
N PHE A 262 -2.22 -14.81 -41.83
CA PHE A 262 -3.40 -15.68 -42.05
C PHE A 262 -3.25 -17.10 -41.46
N ASP A 263 -2.38 -17.31 -40.47
CA ASP A 263 -2.15 -18.64 -39.85
C ASP A 263 -2.58 -18.75 -38.36
N ASP A 264 -3.19 -17.69 -37.79
CA ASP A 264 -3.66 -17.72 -36.38
C ASP A 264 -5.13 -18.14 -36.22
N LEU A 265 -5.89 -18.28 -37.33
CA LEU A 265 -7.31 -18.68 -37.28
C LEU A 265 -7.54 -20.19 -37.46
N ASP A 266 -6.59 -20.93 -38.02
CA ASP A 266 -6.67 -22.40 -38.09
C ASP A 266 -6.32 -23.06 -36.74
N PHE A 267 -5.49 -22.42 -35.92
CA PHE A 267 -5.23 -22.86 -34.54
C PHE A 267 -6.49 -22.81 -33.67
N LEU A 268 -7.26 -21.71 -33.75
CA LEU A 268 -8.50 -21.55 -32.98
C LEU A 268 -9.60 -22.54 -33.40
N ARG A 269 -9.57 -23.03 -34.64
CA ARG A 269 -10.50 -24.07 -35.10
C ARG A 269 -10.10 -25.46 -34.61
N SER A 270 -8.80 -25.76 -34.57
CA SER A 270 -8.25 -27.02 -34.08
C SER A 270 -8.52 -27.29 -32.58
N VAL A 271 -8.58 -26.23 -31.75
CA VAL A 271 -8.88 -26.36 -30.31
C VAL A 271 -10.38 -26.56 -30.03
N ILE A 272 -11.26 -26.10 -30.93
CA ILE A 272 -12.72 -26.25 -30.77
C ILE A 272 -13.20 -27.63 -31.28
N ASP A 273 -12.59 -28.17 -32.33
CA ASP A 273 -12.99 -29.46 -32.91
C ASP A 273 -12.45 -30.68 -32.14
N ALA A 274 -11.42 -30.53 -31.30
CA ALA A 274 -10.87 -31.61 -30.47
C ALA A 274 -11.75 -32.03 -29.27
N GLY A 275 -12.86 -31.33 -29.01
CA GLY A 275 -13.74 -31.55 -27.86
C GLY A 275 -15.00 -32.38 -28.12
N THR A 276 -15.26 -32.81 -29.36
CA THR A 276 -16.53 -33.44 -29.74
C THR A 276 -16.34 -34.71 -30.56
N ASP A 277 -15.66 -35.72 -30.00
CA ASP A 277 -15.71 -37.08 -30.53
C ASP A 277 -15.96 -38.10 -29.42
N ALA A 278 -17.25 -38.30 -29.11
CA ALA A 278 -17.73 -39.49 -28.41
C ALA A 278 -19.11 -39.92 -28.96
N ALA A 279 -19.06 -40.89 -29.87
CA ALA A 279 -20.01 -41.99 -30.06
C ALA A 279 -21.49 -41.66 -30.40
N SER A 280 -21.81 -41.83 -31.69
CA SER A 280 -23.14 -42.24 -32.15
C SER A 280 -23.44 -43.72 -31.80
N PRO A 281 -24.70 -44.05 -31.50
CA PRO A 281 -25.30 -45.31 -31.95
C PRO A 281 -26.58 -45.10 -32.79
N PRO A 282 -27.07 -46.13 -33.51
CA PRO A 282 -27.83 -45.95 -34.74
C PRO A 282 -29.35 -45.84 -34.57
N ALA A 283 -29.98 -45.38 -35.65
CA ALA A 283 -31.38 -45.12 -35.86
C ALA A 283 -32.33 -46.32 -35.63
N SER A 284 -33.52 -46.02 -35.12
CA SER A 284 -34.78 -46.71 -35.41
C SER A 284 -35.94 -45.73 -35.23
N ALA A 285 -36.80 -45.64 -36.25
CA ALA A 285 -37.94 -44.73 -36.36
C ALA A 285 -39.27 -45.43 -35.91
N PRO A 286 -40.48 -44.89 -36.18
CA PRO A 286 -41.20 -43.95 -35.30
C PRO A 286 -42.60 -44.48 -34.89
N MET A 287 -43.25 -43.85 -33.90
CA MET A 287 -44.71 -43.53 -33.84
C MET A 287 -45.24 -43.38 -32.40
N ALA A 288 -46.23 -42.48 -32.30
CA ALA A 288 -47.35 -42.44 -31.35
C ALA A 288 -47.30 -41.41 -30.20
N SER A 289 -48.27 -40.50 -30.33
CA SER A 289 -48.74 -39.46 -29.42
C SER A 289 -49.17 -39.94 -28.02
N GLY A 290 -49.16 -38.99 -27.08
CA GLY A 290 -49.78 -39.07 -25.75
C GLY A 290 -48.75 -38.69 -24.70
N GLY A 291 -48.68 -37.45 -24.24
CA GLY A 291 -49.71 -36.85 -23.40
C GLY A 291 -49.32 -37.08 -21.94
N ALA A 292 -48.63 -36.11 -21.34
CA ALA A 292 -48.63 -35.81 -19.90
C ALA A 292 -47.59 -34.73 -19.62
N THR A 293 -48.07 -33.52 -19.34
CA THR A 293 -47.39 -32.60 -18.44
C THR A 293 -47.16 -33.29 -17.08
N PRO A 294 -46.04 -32.98 -16.42
CA PRO A 294 -46.19 -32.54 -15.06
C PRO A 294 -45.58 -31.14 -14.92
N SER A 295 -46.48 -30.19 -14.68
CA SER A 295 -46.16 -28.99 -13.93
C SER A 295 -45.66 -29.42 -12.55
N ALA A 296 -44.39 -29.19 -12.26
CA ALA A 296 -43.82 -28.94 -10.93
C ALA A 296 -42.30 -28.76 -11.07
N ALA A 297 -41.83 -27.52 -11.17
CA ALA A 297 -40.39 -27.25 -11.04
C ALA A 297 -40.13 -25.84 -10.50
N GLY A 298 -40.67 -25.55 -9.31
CA GLY A 298 -39.99 -24.65 -8.36
C GLY A 298 -38.91 -25.44 -7.62
N GLY A 299 -37.99 -26.05 -8.36
CA GLY A 299 -36.95 -26.90 -7.79
C GLY A 299 -35.68 -26.07 -7.61
N GLU A 300 -35.41 -25.66 -6.36
CA GLU A 300 -34.06 -25.21 -6.02
C GLU A 300 -33.05 -26.28 -6.49
N PRO A 301 -31.98 -25.89 -7.20
CA PRO A 301 -30.98 -26.83 -7.65
C PRO A 301 -30.42 -27.60 -6.44
N ARG A 302 -30.45 -28.93 -6.53
CA ARG A 302 -30.09 -29.80 -5.39
C ARG A 302 -28.61 -29.60 -5.06
N LYS A 303 -28.34 -29.05 -3.89
CA LYS A 303 -26.99 -28.93 -3.32
C LYS A 303 -26.43 -30.34 -3.07
N ALA A 304 -25.38 -30.70 -3.80
CA ALA A 304 -24.80 -32.05 -3.79
C ALA A 304 -23.32 -32.07 -3.38
N LEU A 305 -22.66 -30.90 -3.33
CA LEU A 305 -21.22 -30.81 -3.10
C LEU A 305 -20.93 -30.42 -1.64
N ARG A 306 -20.30 -31.31 -0.88
CA ARG A 306 -20.04 -31.13 0.56
C ARG A 306 -18.70 -30.45 0.79
N CYS A 307 -18.69 -29.33 1.51
CA CYS A 307 -17.46 -28.66 1.94
C CYS A 307 -16.66 -29.56 2.90
N SER A 308 -15.36 -29.72 2.66
CA SER A 308 -14.44 -30.50 3.49
C SER A 308 -14.15 -29.85 4.85
N GLU A 309 -14.19 -28.52 4.93
CA GLU A 309 -13.90 -27.79 6.16
C GLU A 309 -15.08 -27.75 7.14
N CYS A 310 -16.27 -27.35 6.65
CA CYS A 310 -17.43 -27.12 7.51
C CYS A 310 -18.59 -28.11 7.29
N GLY A 311 -18.52 -28.98 6.28
CA GLY A 311 -19.52 -30.00 6.01
C GLY A 311 -20.83 -29.51 5.36
N THR A 312 -20.94 -28.23 5.02
CA THR A 312 -22.13 -27.64 4.37
C THR A 312 -22.29 -28.17 2.94
N MET A 313 -23.53 -28.42 2.51
CA MET A 313 -23.88 -28.79 1.14
C MET A 313 -24.02 -27.53 0.29
N ASN A 314 -23.34 -27.48 -0.85
CA ASN A 314 -23.33 -26.37 -1.80
C ASN A 314 -23.80 -26.85 -3.18
N LEU A 315 -24.07 -25.89 -4.06
CA LEU A 315 -24.45 -26.16 -5.44
C LEU A 315 -23.25 -26.70 -6.23
N PRO A 316 -23.46 -27.60 -7.21
CA PRO A 316 -22.38 -28.12 -8.05
C PRO A 316 -21.64 -27.05 -8.88
N THR A 317 -22.26 -25.88 -9.07
CA THR A 317 -21.68 -24.74 -9.81
C THR A 317 -20.84 -23.81 -8.94
N GLU A 318 -20.85 -23.99 -7.62
CA GLU A 318 -20.13 -23.11 -6.68
C GLU A 318 -18.69 -23.57 -6.50
N TRP A 319 -17.77 -22.61 -6.55
CA TRP A 319 -16.33 -22.84 -6.39
C TRP A 319 -15.88 -22.73 -4.93
N TYR A 320 -16.68 -22.05 -4.11
CA TYR A 320 -16.42 -21.80 -2.70
C TYR A 320 -17.64 -22.14 -1.86
N CYS A 321 -17.41 -22.54 -0.60
CA CYS A 321 -18.49 -22.84 0.30
C CYS A 321 -19.22 -21.55 0.73
N GLU A 322 -20.54 -21.51 0.57
CA GLU A 322 -21.39 -20.38 0.96
C GLU A 322 -21.34 -20.06 2.47
N ARG A 323 -20.86 -20.99 3.31
CA ARG A 323 -20.81 -20.82 4.77
C ARG A 323 -19.45 -20.41 5.30
N CYS A 324 -18.36 -21.03 4.84
CA CYS A 324 -17.02 -20.78 5.39
C CYS A 324 -16.04 -20.18 4.37
N GLY A 325 -16.40 -20.07 3.10
CA GLY A 325 -15.51 -19.58 2.04
C GLY A 325 -14.43 -20.57 1.60
N GLY A 326 -14.36 -21.76 2.21
CA GLY A 326 -13.40 -22.81 1.81
C GLY A 326 -13.64 -23.29 0.38
N GLU A 327 -12.58 -23.58 -0.35
CA GLU A 327 -12.62 -24.06 -1.73
C GLU A 327 -13.34 -25.43 -1.83
N LEU A 328 -14.20 -25.55 -2.84
CA LEU A 328 -14.91 -26.78 -3.14
C LEU A 328 -14.15 -27.51 -4.25
N ALA A 329 -13.60 -28.68 -3.96
CA ALA A 329 -12.86 -29.48 -4.93
C ALA A 329 -13.77 -29.88 -6.11
N ALA A 330 -13.72 -29.12 -7.20
CA ALA A 330 -14.33 -29.46 -8.47
C ALA A 330 -13.40 -30.44 -9.22
N PHE A 331 -13.92 -31.61 -9.58
CA PHE A 331 -13.33 -32.51 -10.57
C PHE A 331 -14.33 -32.68 -11.72
#